data_AF-A0A3E2VXN7-F1
#
_entry.id   AF-A0A3E2VXN7-F1
#
_cell.length_a   1.000
_cell.length_b   1.000
_cell.length_c   1.000
_cell.angle_alpha   90.00
_cell.angle_beta   90.00
_cell.angle_gamma   90.00
#
_symmetry.space_group_name_H-M   'P 1'
#
loop_
_entity.id
_entity.type
_entity.pdbx_description
1 polymer ?
#
loop_
_entity_poly.entity_id
_entity_poly.type
_entity_poly.pdbx_seq_one_letter_code
_entity_poly.pdbx_strand_id
1 'polypeptide(L)'
;MNAVGIDVSKGKSMVCVMRPFGEVVLEPFEVLHTAQNLHDLAEKLKALDGETRVVLEATGNYHKPVAFVLHDAGLFVSVVNPVLIHDYDNNSLRRVKTDKKDAVKIANYTLDKWTRLRQYLPEDDTRLALKNCYRQYQQAVAIRTMLKNNLISSLDLTFPDANKLFSSPVKNNGCEKWVDFIGDFWHSECVSSLSANAFAKKYLKWCQKHGYVFTRSKSDEIYACAVNSASLPKSPTSKLLIQQQVAQLKAVSQSVAAFRQEMLRLSQQLPEFDTVMEMYGVGPSLGPQLMAEIGDVRRFSSKKSLIAFAGIEPQPNDSGKVVGNDKGISKVGSAVLRRTLFLIMTVILQTQPQDEPVFQFMNKKRSEGKPYKVYMMASANKFLRIYYAKVKAVMDSERSQ
;
A
#
# COMPACT_ATOMS: atom_id res chain seq x y z
N MET A 1 -3.99 -38.25 7.77
CA MET A 1 -3.78 -36.91 7.19
C MET A 1 -5.14 -36.27 7.02
N ASN A 2 -5.50 -35.31 7.86
CA ASN A 2 -6.77 -34.60 7.77
C ASN A 2 -6.53 -33.26 7.09
N ALA A 3 -7.07 -33.10 5.88
CA ALA A 3 -7.01 -31.88 5.10
C ALA A 3 -8.29 -31.07 5.32
N VAL A 4 -8.16 -29.91 5.95
CA VAL A 4 -9.28 -29.03 6.27
C VAL A 4 -9.27 -27.86 5.29
N GLY A 5 -10.32 -27.74 4.49
CA GLY A 5 -10.56 -26.60 3.62
C GLY A 5 -11.60 -25.67 4.21
N ILE A 6 -11.25 -24.39 4.36
CA ILE A 6 -12.15 -23.36 4.88
C ILE A 6 -12.36 -22.28 3.83
N ASP A 7 -13.58 -22.21 3.30
CA ASP A 7 -14.03 -21.08 2.49
C ASP A 7 -14.61 -19.99 3.40
N VAL A 8 -14.01 -18.80 3.36
CA VAL A 8 -14.27 -17.74 4.34
C VAL A 8 -15.14 -16.64 3.75
N SER A 9 -16.28 -16.40 4.39
CA SER A 9 -17.22 -15.33 4.07
C SER A 9 -17.37 -14.33 5.23
N LYS A 10 -18.13 -13.25 5.04
CA LYS A 10 -18.39 -12.27 6.12
C LYS A 10 -19.21 -12.92 7.24
N GLY A 11 -18.60 -13.10 8.41
CA GLY A 11 -19.29 -13.55 9.63
C GLY A 11 -19.51 -15.07 9.74
N LYS A 12 -19.17 -15.83 8.70
CA LYS A 12 -19.30 -17.28 8.66
C LYS A 12 -18.34 -17.91 7.65
N SER A 13 -18.01 -19.18 7.84
CA SER A 13 -17.18 -19.98 6.93
C SER A 13 -17.81 -21.34 6.66
N MET A 14 -17.57 -21.87 5.46
CA MET A 14 -17.86 -23.26 5.14
C MET A 14 -16.60 -24.09 5.35
N VAL A 15 -16.71 -25.17 6.11
CA VAL A 15 -15.58 -26.04 6.48
C VAL A 15 -15.81 -27.43 5.92
N CYS A 16 -14.80 -28.00 5.28
CA CYS A 16 -14.78 -29.40 4.84
C CYS A 16 -13.52 -30.10 5.34
N VAL A 17 -13.64 -31.36 5.76
CA VAL A 17 -12.48 -32.18 6.15
C VAL A 17 -12.41 -33.43 5.30
N MET A 18 -11.28 -33.60 4.61
CA MET A 18 -11.01 -34.71 3.73
C MET A 18 -9.73 -35.46 4.12
N ARG A 19 -9.65 -36.72 3.71
CA ARG A 19 -8.47 -37.59 3.78
C ARG A 19 -8.04 -38.00 2.37
N PRO A 20 -6.82 -38.56 2.20
CA PRO A 20 -6.39 -39.13 0.93
C PRO A 20 -7.43 -40.10 0.33
N PHE A 21 -7.40 -40.26 -0.98
CA PHE A 21 -8.35 -41.10 -1.74
C PHE A 21 -9.81 -40.63 -1.70
N GLY A 22 -10.07 -39.38 -1.29
CA GLY A 22 -11.39 -38.76 -1.37
C GLY A 22 -12.34 -39.11 -0.20
N GLU A 23 -11.83 -39.71 0.87
CA GLU A 23 -12.60 -39.94 2.09
C GLU A 23 -13.01 -38.61 2.72
N VAL A 24 -14.31 -38.40 2.88
CA VAL A 24 -14.87 -37.23 3.59
C VAL A 24 -15.03 -37.60 5.06
N VAL A 25 -14.23 -36.98 5.92
CA VAL A 25 -14.26 -37.23 7.38
C VAL A 25 -15.39 -36.43 8.02
N LEU A 26 -15.57 -35.18 7.58
CA LEU A 26 -16.67 -34.32 7.98
C LEU A 26 -17.28 -33.69 6.72
N GLU A 27 -18.57 -33.96 6.52
CA GLU A 27 -19.38 -33.32 5.49
C GLU A 27 -19.35 -31.79 5.63
N PRO A 28 -19.36 -31.02 4.53
CA PRO A 28 -19.28 -29.56 4.60
C PRO A 28 -20.31 -28.93 5.54
N PHE A 29 -19.83 -28.21 6.55
CA PHE A 29 -20.64 -27.56 7.57
C PHE A 29 -20.27 -26.10 7.76
N GLU A 30 -21.23 -25.30 8.23
CA GLU A 30 -21.05 -23.86 8.45
C GLU A 30 -20.58 -23.58 9.88
N VAL A 31 -19.67 -22.62 10.02
CA VAL A 31 -19.16 -22.11 11.31
C VAL A 31 -19.26 -20.60 11.35
N LEU A 32 -19.90 -20.06 12.38
CA LEU A 32 -20.00 -18.61 12.61
C LEU A 32 -18.70 -18.04 13.18
N HIS A 33 -18.37 -16.79 12.85
CA HIS A 33 -17.15 -16.11 13.31
C HIS A 33 -17.27 -15.51 14.72
N THR A 34 -17.88 -16.24 15.65
CA THR A 34 -17.91 -15.86 17.07
C THR A 34 -16.76 -16.55 17.81
N ALA A 35 -16.27 -15.97 18.91
CA ALA A 35 -15.21 -16.59 19.72
C ALA A 35 -15.52 -18.05 20.12
N GLN A 36 -16.75 -18.32 20.57
CA GLN A 36 -17.19 -19.67 20.95
C GLN A 36 -17.14 -20.65 19.77
N ASN A 37 -17.84 -20.35 18.66
CA ASN A 37 -17.87 -21.24 17.49
C ASN A 37 -16.48 -21.51 16.87
N LEU A 38 -15.57 -20.53 16.88
CA LEU A 38 -14.20 -20.75 16.39
C LEU A 38 -13.37 -21.61 17.34
N HIS A 39 -13.59 -21.47 18.65
CA HIS A 39 -12.99 -22.35 19.66
C HIS A 39 -13.52 -23.79 19.52
N ASP A 40 -14.84 -23.96 19.38
CA ASP A 40 -15.48 -25.26 19.17
C ASP A 40 -14.97 -25.94 17.88
N LEU A 41 -14.78 -25.16 16.81
CA LEU A 41 -14.15 -25.65 15.59
C LEU A 41 -12.72 -26.14 15.85
N ALA A 42 -11.90 -25.37 16.58
CA ALA A 42 -10.53 -25.76 16.88
C ALA A 42 -10.48 -27.10 17.65
N GLU A 43 -11.29 -27.24 18.69
CA GLU A 43 -11.38 -28.48 19.48
C GLU A 43 -11.88 -29.66 18.64
N LYS A 44 -12.90 -29.44 17.80
CA LYS A 44 -13.39 -30.47 16.86
C LYS A 44 -12.31 -30.94 15.89
N LEU A 45 -11.45 -30.04 15.41
CA LEU A 45 -10.36 -30.39 14.47
C LEU A 45 -9.19 -31.10 15.18
N LYS A 46 -8.91 -30.77 16.45
CA LYS A 46 -7.91 -31.45 17.28
C LYS A 46 -8.30 -32.86 17.66
N ALA A 47 -9.60 -33.10 17.86
CA ALA A 47 -10.13 -34.41 18.21
C ALA A 47 -10.05 -35.44 17.05
N LEU A 48 -9.67 -35.02 15.85
CA LEU A 48 -9.49 -35.91 14.71
C LEU A 48 -8.18 -36.68 14.82
N ASP A 49 -8.25 -38.00 14.63
CA ASP A 49 -7.05 -38.83 14.61
C ASP A 49 -6.12 -38.48 13.44
N GLY A 50 -4.83 -38.31 13.75
CA GLY A 50 -3.75 -38.06 12.80
C GLY A 50 -3.42 -36.58 12.58
N GLU A 51 -2.42 -36.32 11.73
CA GLU A 51 -1.98 -34.95 11.44
C GLU A 51 -3.05 -34.15 10.70
N THR A 52 -3.42 -32.99 11.23
CA THR A 52 -4.42 -32.07 10.67
C THR A 52 -3.76 -30.81 10.12
N ARG A 53 -4.05 -30.46 8.85
CA ARG A 53 -3.62 -29.20 8.24
C ARG A 53 -4.82 -28.43 7.72
N VAL A 54 -4.91 -27.16 8.12
CA VAL A 54 -5.98 -26.24 7.75
C VAL A 54 -5.49 -25.27 6.69
N VAL A 55 -6.25 -25.14 5.59
CA VAL A 55 -6.03 -24.12 4.58
C VAL A 55 -7.25 -23.21 4.49
N LEU A 56 -6.99 -21.90 4.45
CA LEU A 56 -8.01 -20.89 4.17
C LEU A 56 -7.60 -20.06 2.97
N GLU A 57 -8.58 -19.66 2.16
CA GLU A 57 -8.39 -18.65 1.13
C GLU A 57 -8.33 -17.24 1.75
N ALA A 58 -7.38 -16.41 1.31
CA ALA A 58 -7.31 -15.02 1.77
C ALA A 58 -8.43 -14.15 1.16
N THR A 59 -9.64 -14.24 1.72
CA THR A 59 -10.79 -13.40 1.33
C THR A 59 -10.89 -12.18 2.23
N GLY A 60 -10.66 -10.99 1.66
CA GLY A 60 -10.76 -9.71 2.39
C GLY A 60 -9.96 -9.69 3.70
N ASN A 61 -10.58 -9.22 4.78
CA ASN A 61 -10.02 -9.31 6.14
C ASN A 61 -10.64 -10.45 6.98
N TYR A 62 -11.66 -11.14 6.48
CA TYR A 62 -12.47 -12.09 7.26
C TYR A 62 -11.71 -13.36 7.63
N HIS A 63 -10.70 -13.76 6.85
CA HIS A 63 -9.88 -14.93 7.15
C HIS A 63 -8.94 -14.72 8.35
N LYS A 64 -8.61 -13.46 8.70
CA LYS A 64 -7.60 -13.17 9.73
C LYS A 64 -8.00 -13.68 11.12
N PRO A 65 -9.20 -13.41 11.65
CA PRO A 65 -9.60 -13.92 12.97
C PRO A 65 -9.68 -15.45 12.99
N VAL A 66 -10.18 -16.07 11.91
CA VAL A 66 -10.26 -17.53 11.79
C VAL A 66 -8.87 -18.16 11.79
N ALA A 67 -7.95 -17.62 11.00
CA ALA A 67 -6.57 -18.10 10.94
C ALA A 67 -5.85 -17.95 12.28
N PHE A 68 -6.04 -16.81 12.96
CA PHE A 68 -5.45 -16.54 14.27
C PHE A 68 -5.95 -17.52 15.33
N VAL A 69 -7.26 -17.68 15.51
CA VAL A 69 -7.82 -18.56 16.55
C VAL A 69 -7.41 -20.02 16.35
N LEU A 70 -7.44 -20.52 15.11
CA LEU A 70 -7.02 -21.89 14.82
C LEU A 70 -5.52 -22.10 15.03
N HIS A 71 -4.70 -21.11 14.67
CA HIS A 71 -3.25 -21.14 14.92
C HIS A 71 -2.94 -21.08 16.42
N ASP A 72 -3.58 -20.18 17.16
CA ASP A 72 -3.40 -20.01 18.61
C ASP A 72 -3.82 -21.26 19.38
N ALA A 73 -4.84 -21.97 18.88
CA ALA A 73 -5.20 -23.29 19.38
C ALA A 73 -4.13 -24.38 19.09
N GLY A 74 -3.07 -24.10 18.33
CA GLY A 74 -1.98 -25.03 18.04
C GLY A 74 -2.16 -25.86 16.77
N LEU A 75 -3.13 -25.54 15.91
CA LEU A 75 -3.31 -26.24 14.62
C LEU A 75 -2.33 -25.70 13.57
N PHE A 76 -1.92 -26.57 12.63
CA PHE A 76 -1.24 -26.12 11.42
C PHE A 76 -2.24 -25.39 10.53
N VAL A 77 -2.07 -24.09 10.36
CA VAL A 77 -2.91 -23.24 9.51
C VAL A 77 -2.07 -22.73 8.35
N SER A 78 -2.64 -22.60 7.15
CA SER A 78 -1.98 -22.02 5.97
C SER A 78 -2.96 -21.11 5.23
N VAL A 79 -2.62 -19.83 5.09
CA VAL A 79 -3.42 -18.86 4.35
C VAL A 79 -2.91 -18.77 2.91
N VAL A 80 -3.75 -19.06 1.92
CA VAL A 80 -3.37 -19.16 0.51
C VAL A 80 -3.99 -18.02 -0.31
N ASN A 81 -3.25 -17.54 -1.31
CA ASN A 81 -3.72 -16.48 -2.22
C ASN A 81 -4.92 -16.97 -3.06
N PRO A 82 -6.03 -16.20 -3.15
CA PRO A 82 -7.18 -16.48 -4.00
C PRO A 82 -6.84 -16.94 -5.41
N VAL A 83 -5.83 -16.34 -6.04
CA VAL A 83 -5.40 -16.71 -7.40
C VAL A 83 -4.94 -18.16 -7.47
N LEU A 84 -4.22 -18.66 -6.45
CA LEU A 84 -3.73 -20.04 -6.42
C LEU A 84 -4.87 -21.06 -6.24
N ILE A 85 -5.89 -20.70 -5.46
CA ILE A 85 -7.09 -21.54 -5.27
C ILE A 85 -7.96 -21.48 -6.53
N HIS A 86 -8.14 -20.31 -7.13
CA HIS A 86 -8.86 -20.14 -8.39
C HIS A 86 -8.24 -20.98 -9.52
N ASP A 87 -6.93 -20.89 -9.74
CA ASP A 87 -6.23 -21.53 -10.85
C ASP A 87 -6.15 -23.07 -10.73
N TYR A 88 -6.32 -23.61 -9.52
CA TYR A 88 -6.35 -25.06 -9.27
C TYR A 88 -7.52 -25.77 -9.99
N ASP A 89 -8.56 -25.04 -10.38
CA ASP A 89 -9.86 -25.56 -10.83
C ASP A 89 -10.09 -25.51 -12.35
N ASN A 90 -9.06 -25.20 -13.14
CA ASN A 90 -9.19 -25.04 -14.60
C ASN A 90 -9.56 -26.33 -15.37
N ASN A 91 -9.86 -27.45 -14.69
CA ASN A 91 -10.22 -28.75 -15.28
C ASN A 91 -11.70 -29.17 -15.11
N SER A 92 -12.60 -28.34 -14.57
CA SER A 92 -14.02 -28.69 -14.39
C SER A 92 -14.96 -27.98 -15.38
N LEU A 93 -15.70 -28.75 -16.18
CA LEU A 93 -16.66 -28.26 -17.19
C LEU A 93 -17.97 -27.70 -16.59
N ARG A 94 -18.24 -27.86 -15.28
CA ARG A 94 -19.48 -27.41 -14.61
C ARG A 94 -19.23 -26.25 -13.64
N ARG A 95 -19.58 -25.04 -14.05
CA ARG A 95 -19.50 -23.79 -13.26
C ARG A 95 -20.73 -23.60 -12.36
N VAL A 96 -20.90 -24.43 -11.35
CA VAL A 96 -21.84 -24.11 -10.25
C VAL A 96 -21.01 -23.83 -9.01
N LYS A 97 -20.81 -22.56 -8.71
CA LYS A 97 -20.09 -22.05 -7.53
C LYS A 97 -20.98 -22.20 -6.30
N THR A 98 -20.57 -23.00 -5.33
CA THR A 98 -21.23 -23.13 -4.03
C THR A 98 -20.17 -23.17 -2.94
N ASP A 99 -20.45 -22.53 -1.79
CA ASP A 99 -19.51 -22.47 -0.65
C ASP A 99 -19.05 -23.87 -0.22
N LYS A 100 -19.93 -24.89 -0.32
CA LYS A 100 -19.59 -26.30 -0.06
C LYS A 100 -18.53 -26.84 -1.02
N LYS A 101 -18.66 -26.58 -2.32
CA LYS A 101 -17.69 -27.00 -3.32
C LYS A 101 -16.37 -26.25 -3.18
N ASP A 102 -16.43 -24.96 -2.83
CA ASP A 102 -15.25 -24.15 -2.60
C ASP A 102 -14.46 -24.66 -1.37
N ALA A 103 -15.14 -25.03 -0.27
CA ALA A 103 -14.49 -25.68 0.88
C ALA A 103 -13.85 -27.04 0.53
N VAL A 104 -14.55 -27.90 -0.22
CA VAL A 104 -14.03 -29.19 -0.73
C VAL A 104 -12.81 -28.98 -1.62
N LYS A 105 -12.86 -27.98 -2.51
CA LYS A 105 -11.75 -27.60 -3.40
C LYS A 105 -10.52 -27.19 -2.60
N ILE A 106 -10.68 -26.37 -1.56
CA ILE A 106 -9.58 -25.97 -0.68
C ILE A 106 -9.01 -27.19 0.07
N ALA A 107 -9.85 -28.13 0.52
CA ALA A 107 -9.40 -29.37 1.15
C ALA A 107 -8.59 -30.25 0.19
N ASN A 108 -9.02 -30.39 -1.06
CA ASN A 108 -8.25 -31.10 -2.09
C ASN A 108 -6.91 -30.41 -2.40
N TYR A 109 -6.89 -29.08 -2.51
CA TYR A 109 -5.65 -28.32 -2.65
C TYR A 109 -4.69 -28.59 -1.48
N THR A 110 -5.22 -28.72 -0.26
CA THR A 110 -4.46 -29.03 0.96
C THR A 110 -3.79 -30.40 0.86
N LEU A 111 -4.49 -31.43 0.38
CA LEU A 111 -3.92 -32.75 0.13
C LEU A 111 -2.82 -32.70 -0.93
N ASP A 112 -3.09 -32.07 -2.07
CA ASP A 112 -2.15 -32.00 -3.20
C ASP A 112 -0.87 -31.22 -2.87
N LYS A 113 -0.98 -30.20 -2.03
CA LYS A 113 0.15 -29.34 -1.65
C LYS A 113 0.69 -29.64 -0.27
N TRP A 114 0.27 -30.74 0.38
CA TRP A 114 0.55 -31.07 1.78
C TRP A 114 1.95 -30.64 2.22
N THR A 115 3.00 -31.20 1.61
CA THR A 115 4.42 -30.97 1.96
C THR A 115 4.96 -29.57 1.63
N ARG A 116 4.25 -28.80 0.79
CA ARG A 116 4.64 -27.45 0.34
C ARG A 116 3.85 -26.35 1.02
N LEU A 117 2.81 -26.68 1.79
CA LEU A 117 2.05 -25.72 2.58
C LEU A 117 2.97 -25.02 3.58
N ARG A 118 2.66 -23.76 3.85
CA ARG A 118 3.40 -22.98 4.83
C ARG A 118 2.52 -22.66 6.01
N GLN A 119 3.09 -22.86 7.18
CA GLN A 119 2.44 -22.44 8.39
C GLN A 119 2.22 -20.93 8.36
N TYR A 120 0.99 -20.54 8.63
CA TYR A 120 0.57 -19.19 8.92
C TYR A 120 1.36 -18.73 10.13
N LEU A 121 2.08 -17.64 9.95
CA LEU A 121 2.72 -16.92 11.03
C LEU A 121 1.83 -15.70 11.30
N PRO A 122 1.26 -15.57 12.51
CA PRO A 122 0.62 -14.33 12.92
C PRO A 122 1.59 -13.17 12.65
N GLU A 123 1.10 -12.12 11.99
CA GLU A 123 1.87 -10.88 11.94
C GLU A 123 1.96 -10.38 13.39
N ASP A 124 3.17 -10.13 13.88
CA ASP A 124 3.43 -9.38 15.11
C ASP A 124 2.47 -8.17 15.17
N ASP A 125 1.88 -7.91 16.34
CA ASP A 125 0.93 -6.81 16.58
C ASP A 125 1.44 -5.49 15.98
N THR A 126 2.75 -5.24 16.06
CA THR A 126 3.41 -4.07 15.50
C THR A 126 3.36 -4.05 13.96
N ARG A 127 3.64 -5.18 13.30
CA ARG A 127 3.59 -5.29 11.82
C ARG A 127 2.16 -5.19 11.31
N LEU A 128 1.20 -5.79 12.01
CA LEU A 128 -0.22 -5.70 11.67
C LEU A 128 -0.72 -4.25 11.82
N ALA A 129 -0.39 -3.59 12.93
CA ALA A 129 -0.71 -2.19 13.15
C ALA A 129 -0.09 -1.29 12.07
N LEU A 130 1.18 -1.51 11.73
CA LEU A 130 1.88 -0.76 10.67
C LEU A 130 1.19 -0.93 9.32
N LYS A 131 0.81 -2.16 8.96
CA LYS A 131 0.09 -2.47 7.72
C LYS A 131 -1.29 -1.81 7.67
N ASN A 132 -2.04 -1.86 8.76
CA ASN A 132 -3.35 -1.21 8.86
C ASN A 132 -3.23 0.31 8.76
N CYS A 133 -2.27 0.92 9.47
CA CYS A 133 -1.97 2.34 9.39
C CYS A 133 -1.57 2.74 7.96
N TYR A 134 -0.79 1.91 7.27
CA TYR A 134 -0.43 2.16 5.88
C TYR A 134 -1.63 2.14 4.94
N ARG A 135 -2.59 1.21 5.13
CA ARG A 135 -3.84 1.20 4.34
C ARG A 135 -4.65 2.48 4.54
N GLN A 136 -4.76 2.98 5.77
CA GLN A 136 -5.42 4.25 6.08
C GLN A 136 -4.68 5.45 5.46
N TYR A 137 -3.35 5.48 5.55
CA TYR A 137 -2.51 6.48 4.90
C TYR A 137 -2.77 6.54 3.39
N GLN A 138 -2.84 5.40 2.71
CA GLN A 138 -3.10 5.38 1.26
C GLN A 138 -4.47 5.92 0.89
N GLN A 139 -5.51 5.56 1.65
CA GLN A 139 -6.86 6.08 1.46
C GLN A 139 -6.88 7.60 1.65
N ALA A 140 -6.28 8.10 2.74
CA ALA A 140 -6.19 9.52 3.02
C ALA A 140 -5.41 10.28 1.93
N VAL A 141 -4.33 9.71 1.39
CA VAL A 141 -3.58 10.31 0.26
C VAL A 141 -4.44 10.40 -1.01
N ALA A 142 -5.25 9.37 -1.30
CA ALA A 142 -6.16 9.38 -2.44
C ALA A 142 -7.24 10.47 -2.28
N ILE A 143 -7.88 10.54 -1.11
CA ILE A 143 -8.88 11.57 -0.77
C ILE A 143 -8.26 12.96 -0.85
N ARG A 144 -7.06 13.16 -0.27
CA ARG A 144 -6.35 14.45 -0.34
C ARG A 144 -6.11 14.87 -1.80
N THR A 145 -5.70 13.94 -2.66
CA THR A 145 -5.47 14.23 -4.09
C THR A 145 -6.76 14.64 -4.79
N MET A 146 -7.87 13.93 -4.52
CA MET A 146 -9.19 14.29 -5.04
C MET A 146 -9.62 15.69 -4.56
N LEU A 147 -9.50 15.99 -3.27
CA LEU A 147 -9.87 17.29 -2.69
C LEU A 147 -9.01 18.43 -3.25
N LYS A 148 -7.71 18.20 -3.48
CA LYS A 148 -6.85 19.18 -4.16
C LYS A 148 -7.36 19.51 -5.56
N ASN A 149 -7.67 18.49 -6.35
CA ASN A 149 -8.16 18.68 -7.72
C ASN A 149 -9.52 19.40 -7.73
N ASN A 150 -10.39 19.09 -6.78
CA ASN A 150 -11.68 19.76 -6.63
C ASN A 150 -11.53 21.24 -6.24
N LEU A 151 -10.61 21.55 -5.31
CA LEU A 151 -10.29 22.92 -4.95
C LEU A 151 -9.67 23.69 -6.13
N ILE A 152 -8.72 23.09 -6.85
CA ILE A 152 -8.12 23.69 -8.05
C ILE A 152 -9.20 24.01 -9.10
N SER A 153 -10.09 23.06 -9.38
CA SER A 153 -11.20 23.28 -10.32
C SER A 153 -12.14 24.41 -9.89
N SER A 154 -12.32 24.63 -8.58
CA SER A 154 -13.10 25.76 -8.07
C SER A 154 -12.34 27.08 -8.18
N LEU A 155 -11.02 27.03 -8.00
CA LEU A 155 -10.13 28.19 -8.20
C LEU A 155 -10.02 28.59 -9.67
N ASP A 156 -10.14 27.67 -10.61
CA ASP A 156 -10.19 28.01 -12.04
C ASP A 156 -11.36 28.97 -12.37
N LEU A 157 -12.37 29.07 -11.49
CA LEU A 157 -13.49 30.01 -11.62
C LEU A 157 -13.28 31.32 -10.86
N THR A 158 -12.49 31.36 -9.78
CA THR A 158 -12.40 32.52 -8.87
C THR A 158 -10.99 33.13 -8.75
N PHE A 159 -9.95 32.32 -8.90
CA PHE A 159 -8.56 32.72 -8.84
C PHE A 159 -7.67 31.71 -9.61
N PRO A 160 -7.73 31.71 -10.95
CA PRO A 160 -6.96 30.77 -11.77
C PRO A 160 -5.46 30.79 -11.45
N ASP A 161 -4.81 29.63 -11.56
CA ASP A 161 -3.37 29.42 -11.31
C ASP A 161 -2.86 29.75 -9.90
N ALA A 162 -3.73 30.11 -8.95
CA ALA A 162 -3.30 30.48 -7.61
C ALA A 162 -2.61 29.32 -6.84
N ASN A 163 -2.92 28.07 -7.19
CA ASN A 163 -2.25 26.89 -6.65
C ASN A 163 -0.77 26.77 -7.09
N LYS A 164 -0.37 27.42 -8.20
CA LYS A 164 0.99 27.40 -8.75
C LYS A 164 1.88 28.51 -8.19
N LEU A 165 1.32 29.49 -7.48
CA LEU A 165 2.04 30.64 -6.94
C LEU A 165 3.09 30.29 -5.86
N PHE A 166 3.00 29.09 -5.27
CA PHE A 166 3.88 28.67 -4.20
C PHE A 166 4.54 27.33 -4.52
N SER A 167 5.88 27.32 -4.47
CA SER A 167 6.73 26.13 -4.59
C SER A 167 7.22 25.62 -3.22
N SER A 168 6.71 26.18 -2.12
CA SER A 168 7.12 25.81 -0.76
C SER A 168 6.78 24.35 -0.46
N PRO A 169 7.67 23.62 0.23
CA PRO A 169 7.39 22.25 0.63
C PRO A 169 6.23 22.19 1.63
N VAL A 170 5.58 21.02 1.68
CA VAL A 170 4.55 20.70 2.68
C VAL A 170 5.18 20.71 4.07
N LYS A 171 4.54 21.36 5.05
CA LYS A 171 4.99 21.35 6.46
C LYS A 171 4.83 19.94 7.07
N ASN A 172 5.54 19.67 8.16
CA ASN A 172 5.47 18.37 8.86
C ASN A 172 4.07 18.00 9.34
N ASN A 173 3.21 18.99 9.61
CA ASN A 173 1.80 18.80 9.99
C ASN A 173 0.86 18.64 8.78
N GLY A 174 1.39 18.56 7.56
CA GLY A 174 0.61 18.41 6.33
C GLY A 174 0.11 19.73 5.73
N CYS A 175 0.30 20.88 6.38
CA CYS A 175 -0.14 22.16 5.85
C CYS A 175 0.65 22.58 4.61
N GLU A 176 -0.06 23.15 3.64
CA GLU A 176 0.49 23.68 2.39
C GLU A 176 0.23 25.19 2.30
N LYS A 177 1.27 25.95 1.96
CA LYS A 177 1.21 27.42 1.92
C LYS A 177 0.11 27.94 0.99
N TRP A 178 -0.07 27.32 -0.17
CA TRP A 178 -1.09 27.73 -1.12
C TRP A 178 -2.51 27.45 -0.59
N VAL A 179 -2.73 26.33 0.12
CA VAL A 179 -4.03 26.00 0.74
C VAL A 179 -4.36 26.98 1.85
N ASP A 180 -3.37 27.34 2.68
CA ASP A 180 -3.53 28.37 3.71
C ASP A 180 -3.88 29.72 3.07
N PHE A 181 -3.15 30.10 2.03
CA PHE A 181 -3.36 31.36 1.32
C PHE A 181 -4.77 31.46 0.75
N ILE A 182 -5.25 30.42 0.07
CA ILE A 182 -6.60 30.37 -0.50
C ILE A 182 -7.69 30.44 0.57
N GLY A 183 -7.45 29.96 1.79
CA GLY A 183 -8.40 30.11 2.89
C GLY A 183 -8.73 31.58 3.23
N ASP A 184 -7.75 32.47 3.12
CA ASP A 184 -7.89 33.91 3.37
C ASP A 184 -8.11 34.74 2.09
N PHE A 185 -7.53 34.30 0.97
CA PHE A 185 -7.54 34.96 -0.35
C PHE A 185 -8.17 34.04 -1.42
N TRP A 186 -9.43 33.67 -1.19
CA TRP A 186 -10.21 32.72 -1.99
C TRP A 186 -10.62 33.20 -3.41
N HIS A 187 -10.27 34.43 -3.80
CA HIS A 187 -10.66 35.06 -5.06
C HIS A 187 -9.59 36.08 -5.51
N SER A 188 -9.42 36.25 -6.81
CA SER A 188 -8.56 37.27 -7.43
C SER A 188 -8.79 38.67 -6.84
N GLU A 189 -10.04 39.12 -6.75
CA GLU A 189 -10.45 40.39 -6.14
C GLU A 189 -10.12 40.54 -4.65
N CYS A 190 -9.79 39.48 -3.91
CA CYS A 190 -9.23 39.63 -2.55
C CYS A 190 -7.85 40.31 -2.56
N VAL A 191 -7.20 40.32 -3.74
CA VAL A 191 -5.89 40.87 -4.03
C VAL A 191 -6.01 42.07 -4.98
N SER A 192 -6.65 41.91 -6.14
CA SER A 192 -6.68 42.92 -7.21
C SER A 192 -7.52 44.17 -6.91
N SER A 193 -8.42 44.11 -5.93
CA SER A 193 -9.17 45.30 -5.45
C SER A 193 -8.33 46.26 -4.61
N LEU A 194 -7.13 45.84 -4.18
CA LEU A 194 -6.18 46.65 -3.43
C LEU A 194 -5.13 47.22 -4.37
N SER A 195 -4.42 48.28 -3.95
CA SER A 195 -3.17 48.65 -4.63
C SER A 195 -2.07 47.62 -4.31
N ALA A 196 -1.09 47.46 -5.20
CA ALA A 196 0.04 46.55 -4.99
C ALA A 196 0.74 46.75 -3.63
N ASN A 197 0.91 48.00 -3.20
CA ASN A 197 1.50 48.33 -1.90
C ASN A 197 0.59 48.00 -0.71
N ALA A 198 -0.73 48.21 -0.84
CA ALA A 198 -1.69 47.83 0.20
C ALA A 198 -1.75 46.30 0.34
N PHE A 199 -1.79 45.58 -0.78
CA PHE A 199 -1.72 44.12 -0.78
C PHE A 199 -0.42 43.61 -0.15
N ALA A 200 0.73 44.17 -0.50
CA ALA A 200 2.01 43.76 0.08
C ALA A 200 2.05 43.89 1.61
N LYS A 201 1.48 44.98 2.18
CA LYS A 201 1.33 45.15 3.64
C LYS A 201 0.41 44.08 4.23
N LYS A 202 -0.71 43.75 3.56
CA LYS A 202 -1.65 42.71 4.00
C LYS A 202 -1.03 41.32 3.94
N TYR A 203 -0.31 40.99 2.87
CA TYR A 203 0.40 39.73 2.70
C TYR A 203 1.55 39.58 3.70
N LEU A 204 2.28 40.64 4.04
CA LEU A 204 3.27 40.63 5.12
C LEU A 204 2.63 40.23 6.46
N LYS A 205 1.51 40.86 6.85
CA LYS A 205 0.79 40.50 8.08
C LYS A 205 0.29 39.05 8.05
N TRP A 206 -0.22 38.60 6.90
CA TRP A 206 -0.65 37.21 6.72
C TRP A 206 0.51 36.22 6.89
N CYS A 207 1.68 36.51 6.29
CA CYS A 207 2.89 35.72 6.45
C CYS A 207 3.32 35.63 7.91
N GLN A 208 3.32 36.75 8.65
CA GLN A 208 3.64 36.77 10.08
C GLN A 208 2.68 35.90 10.91
N LYS A 209 1.37 36.01 10.65
CA LYS A 209 0.34 35.22 11.35
C LYS A 209 0.49 33.71 11.12
N HIS A 210 0.83 33.28 9.90
CA HIS A 210 0.93 31.87 9.53
C HIS A 210 2.35 31.28 9.62
N GLY A 211 3.33 32.08 10.08
CA GLY A 211 4.73 31.67 10.18
C GLY A 211 5.37 31.39 8.81
N TYR A 212 5.05 32.19 7.80
CA TYR A 212 5.65 32.13 6.47
C TYR A 212 6.63 33.29 6.25
N VAL A 213 7.67 33.02 5.46
CA VAL A 213 8.60 34.06 5.01
C VAL A 213 7.93 34.95 3.97
N PHE A 214 7.97 36.26 4.20
CA PHE A 214 7.55 37.28 3.27
C PHE A 214 8.69 37.65 2.31
N THR A 215 8.36 37.87 1.05
CA THR A 215 9.26 38.43 0.05
C THR A 215 8.48 39.37 -0.84
N ARG A 216 9.03 40.56 -1.11
CA ARG A 216 8.33 41.56 -1.93
C ARG A 216 8.05 41.06 -3.35
N SER A 217 9.05 40.46 -4.00
CA SER A 217 8.91 39.84 -5.32
C SER A 217 7.75 38.84 -5.40
N LYS A 218 7.59 37.95 -4.41
CA LYS A 218 6.46 37.01 -4.37
C LYS A 218 5.12 37.71 -4.19
N SER A 219 5.07 38.79 -3.41
CA SER A 219 3.86 39.61 -3.29
C SER A 219 3.46 40.23 -4.63
N ASP A 220 4.43 40.77 -5.37
CA ASP A 220 4.18 41.40 -6.66
C ASP A 220 3.76 40.35 -7.72
N GLU A 221 4.31 39.14 -7.68
CA GLU A 221 3.90 38.00 -8.52
C GLU A 221 2.43 37.59 -8.26
N ILE A 222 2.05 37.44 -6.98
CA ILE A 222 0.66 37.13 -6.60
C ILE A 222 -0.28 38.24 -7.08
N TYR A 223 0.12 39.50 -6.93
CA TYR A 223 -0.66 40.66 -7.37
C TYR A 223 -0.85 40.67 -8.89
N ALA A 224 0.22 40.47 -9.65
CA ALA A 224 0.16 40.39 -11.11
C ALA A 224 -0.73 39.24 -11.59
N CYS A 225 -0.65 38.07 -10.94
CA CYS A 225 -1.53 36.94 -11.20
C CYS A 225 -3.01 37.32 -10.96
N ALA A 226 -3.31 37.96 -9.83
CA ALA A 226 -4.68 38.35 -9.49
C ALA A 226 -5.28 39.41 -10.43
N VAL A 227 -4.49 40.40 -10.86
CA VAL A 227 -4.96 41.45 -11.79
C VAL A 227 -5.22 40.91 -13.19
N ASN A 228 -4.39 39.95 -13.64
CA ASN A 228 -4.55 39.32 -14.95
C ASN A 228 -5.54 38.14 -14.96
N SER A 229 -6.13 37.81 -13.81
CA SER A 229 -7.07 36.70 -13.67
C SER A 229 -8.45 37.06 -14.20
N ALA A 230 -8.95 36.31 -15.18
CA ALA A 230 -10.38 36.29 -15.48
C ALA A 230 -11.08 35.41 -14.43
N SER A 231 -12.04 35.98 -13.70
CA SER A 231 -12.79 35.28 -12.64
C SER A 231 -14.28 35.60 -12.74
N LEU A 232 -15.11 34.65 -12.30
CA LEU A 232 -16.52 34.93 -12.04
C LEU A 232 -16.68 36.00 -10.95
N PRO A 233 -17.84 36.69 -10.87
CA PRO A 233 -18.07 37.69 -9.86
C PRO A 233 -17.95 37.13 -8.43
N LYS A 234 -17.38 37.96 -7.55
CA LYS A 234 -17.24 37.66 -6.13
C LYS A 234 -18.60 37.43 -5.48
N SER A 235 -18.83 36.24 -4.93
CA SER A 235 -20.08 35.90 -4.24
C SER A 235 -19.85 35.30 -2.84
N PRO A 236 -20.78 35.51 -1.87
CA PRO A 236 -20.74 34.83 -0.58
C PRO A 236 -20.77 33.31 -0.70
N THR A 237 -21.47 32.78 -1.71
CA THR A 237 -21.56 31.33 -1.97
C THR A 237 -20.22 30.75 -2.40
N SER A 238 -19.53 31.39 -3.35
CA SER A 238 -18.20 30.96 -3.80
C SER A 238 -17.19 30.98 -2.64
N LYS A 239 -17.28 32.00 -1.78
CA LYS A 239 -16.46 32.07 -0.55
C LYS A 239 -16.71 30.86 0.35
N LEU A 240 -17.97 30.57 0.65
CA LEU A 240 -18.34 29.44 1.52
C LEU A 240 -17.82 28.12 0.94
N LEU A 241 -18.07 27.86 -0.34
CA LEU A 241 -17.64 26.61 -1.01
C LEU A 241 -16.12 26.41 -0.92
N ILE A 242 -15.33 27.43 -1.28
CA ILE A 242 -13.87 27.37 -1.24
C ILE A 242 -13.38 27.20 0.20
N GLN A 243 -13.96 27.91 1.16
CA GLN A 243 -13.56 27.79 2.56
C GLN A 243 -13.86 26.40 3.13
N GLN A 244 -14.98 25.77 2.75
CA GLN A 244 -15.28 24.38 3.15
C GLN A 244 -14.32 23.38 2.49
N GLN A 245 -14.02 23.53 1.21
CA GLN A 245 -13.04 22.69 0.51
C GLN A 245 -11.64 22.82 1.14
N VAL A 246 -11.22 24.04 1.48
CA VAL A 246 -9.96 24.31 2.19
C VAL A 246 -9.96 23.63 3.55
N ALA A 247 -11.04 23.73 4.33
CA ALA A 247 -11.13 23.10 5.65
C ALA A 247 -11.02 21.56 5.56
N GLN A 248 -11.76 20.94 4.62
CA GLN A 248 -11.69 19.50 4.37
C GLN A 248 -10.29 19.06 3.94
N LEU A 249 -9.68 19.78 2.99
CA LEU A 249 -8.34 19.48 2.52
C LEU A 249 -7.30 19.59 3.65
N LYS A 250 -7.39 20.62 4.50
CA LYS A 250 -6.52 20.78 5.67
C LYS A 250 -6.66 19.62 6.65
N ALA A 251 -7.89 19.23 6.98
CA ALA A 251 -8.15 18.11 7.89
C ALA A 251 -7.55 16.80 7.36
N VAL A 252 -7.80 16.46 6.09
CA VAL A 252 -7.25 15.24 5.48
C VAL A 252 -5.71 15.30 5.38
N SER A 253 -5.14 16.46 5.06
CA SER A 253 -3.69 16.64 5.04
C SER A 253 -3.04 16.41 6.41
N GLN A 254 -3.69 16.84 7.49
CA GLN A 254 -3.26 16.56 8.86
C GLN A 254 -3.35 15.07 9.18
N SER A 255 -4.43 14.39 8.80
CA SER A 255 -4.54 12.92 8.96
C SER A 255 -3.43 12.18 8.21
N VAL A 256 -3.09 12.60 6.99
CA VAL A 256 -1.97 12.01 6.24
C VAL A 256 -0.64 12.19 6.98
N ALA A 257 -0.41 13.37 7.57
CA ALA A 257 0.79 13.64 8.36
C ALA A 257 0.84 12.79 9.64
N ALA A 258 -0.28 12.67 10.35
CA ALA A 258 -0.40 11.85 11.56
C ALA A 258 -0.15 10.37 11.26
N PHE A 259 -0.78 9.81 10.21
CA PHE A 259 -0.52 8.43 9.81
C PHE A 259 0.94 8.20 9.39
N ARG A 260 1.58 9.17 8.73
CA ARG A 260 2.99 9.06 8.38
C ARG A 260 3.89 9.01 9.62
N GLN A 261 3.61 9.82 10.64
CA GLN A 261 4.35 9.80 11.91
C GLN A 261 4.13 8.48 12.66
N GLU A 262 2.89 8.00 12.71
CA GLU A 262 2.57 6.74 13.38
C GLU A 262 3.21 5.53 12.67
N MET A 263 3.20 5.52 11.33
CA MET A 263 3.92 4.51 10.57
C MET A 263 5.42 4.51 10.89
N LEU A 264 6.03 5.70 11.03
CA LEU A 264 7.44 5.81 11.41
C LEU A 264 7.67 5.24 12.81
N ARG A 265 6.87 5.64 13.80
CA ARG A 265 6.94 5.14 15.18
C ARG A 265 6.78 3.62 15.27
N LEU A 266 5.81 3.05 14.56
CA LEU A 266 5.60 1.59 14.50
C LEU A 266 6.78 0.90 13.81
N SER A 267 7.29 1.47 12.72
CA SER A 267 8.44 0.89 12.03
C SER A 267 9.71 0.87 12.90
N GLN A 268 9.93 1.88 13.76
CA GLN A 268 11.08 1.95 14.68
C GLN A 268 11.11 0.84 15.73
N GLN A 269 9.97 0.21 16.02
CA GLN A 269 9.89 -0.93 16.95
C GLN A 269 10.25 -2.26 16.28
N LEU A 270 10.41 -2.27 14.96
CA LEU A 270 10.72 -3.48 14.22
C LEU A 270 12.24 -3.63 14.05
N PRO A 271 12.76 -4.86 14.17
CA PRO A 271 14.21 -5.10 14.15
C PRO A 271 14.85 -4.79 12.80
N GLU A 272 14.09 -4.90 11.71
CA GLU A 272 14.57 -4.55 10.38
C GLU A 272 14.67 -3.04 10.13
N PHE A 273 14.25 -2.18 11.06
CA PHE A 273 14.15 -0.72 10.85
C PHE A 273 15.44 -0.08 10.36
N ASP A 274 16.52 -0.20 11.14
CA ASP A 274 17.80 0.46 10.82
C ASP A 274 18.35 -0.03 9.48
N THR A 275 18.30 -1.35 9.27
CA THR A 275 18.71 -1.98 8.00
C THR A 275 17.92 -1.45 6.80
N VAL A 276 16.62 -1.19 6.97
CA VAL A 276 15.78 -0.62 5.90
C VAL A 276 16.05 0.88 5.71
N MET A 277 16.29 1.64 6.79
CA MET A 277 16.60 3.07 6.70
C MET A 277 17.97 3.34 6.03
N GLU A 278 18.94 2.45 6.24
CA GLU A 278 20.26 2.51 5.59
C GLU A 278 20.22 2.26 4.08
N MET A 279 19.13 1.68 3.56
CA MET A 279 19.00 1.46 2.12
C MET A 279 18.81 2.79 1.39
N TYR A 280 19.70 3.05 0.42
CA TYR A 280 19.68 4.30 -0.31
C TYR A 280 18.33 4.51 -1.04
N GLY A 281 17.81 5.73 -0.96
CA GLY A 281 16.55 6.11 -1.61
C GLY A 281 15.29 5.73 -0.84
N VAL A 282 15.41 5.06 0.32
CA VAL A 282 14.27 4.64 1.15
C VAL A 282 13.84 5.76 2.10
N GLY A 283 14.69 6.08 3.08
CA GLY A 283 14.43 7.11 4.10
C GLY A 283 13.13 6.94 4.90
N PRO A 284 12.81 7.90 5.78
CA PRO A 284 11.68 7.80 6.72
C PRO A 284 10.31 7.95 6.04
N SER A 285 10.28 8.25 4.75
CA SER A 285 9.03 8.36 3.98
C SER A 285 8.62 7.03 3.35
N LEU A 286 9.56 6.35 2.66
CA LEU A 286 9.27 5.15 1.89
C LEU A 286 9.59 3.86 2.68
N GLY A 287 10.48 3.92 3.66
CA GLY A 287 10.84 2.77 4.49
C GLY A 287 9.67 2.19 5.27
N PRO A 288 8.90 3.00 6.03
CA PRO A 288 7.72 2.47 6.71
C PRO A 288 6.68 1.90 5.75
N GLN A 289 6.54 2.46 4.54
CA GLN A 289 5.64 1.93 3.50
C GLN A 289 6.13 0.58 2.94
N LEU A 290 7.44 0.44 2.76
CA LEU A 290 8.09 -0.78 2.30
C LEU A 290 7.91 -1.92 3.32
N MET A 291 8.21 -1.63 4.59
CA MET A 291 8.04 -2.56 5.71
C MET A 291 6.58 -2.96 5.89
N ALA A 292 5.65 -2.00 5.84
CA ALA A 292 4.21 -2.25 5.93
C ALA A 292 3.69 -3.22 4.87
N GLU A 293 4.14 -3.08 3.62
CA GLU A 293 3.63 -3.87 2.49
C GLU A 293 4.31 -5.24 2.39
N ILE A 294 5.61 -5.32 2.69
CA ILE A 294 6.36 -6.58 2.67
C ILE A 294 6.00 -7.43 3.91
N GLY A 295 5.85 -6.82 5.08
CA GLY A 295 5.65 -7.51 6.36
C GLY A 295 6.88 -8.33 6.74
N ASP A 296 6.66 -9.41 7.50
CA ASP A 296 7.72 -10.34 7.88
C ASP A 296 8.33 -11.01 6.64
N VAL A 297 9.63 -10.77 6.40
CA VAL A 297 10.34 -11.31 5.24
C VAL A 297 10.43 -12.84 5.26
N ARG A 298 10.34 -13.46 6.44
CA ARG A 298 10.46 -14.92 6.63
C ARG A 298 9.30 -15.68 5.99
N ARG A 299 8.18 -15.01 5.72
CA ARG A 299 7.05 -15.58 4.96
C ARG A 299 7.39 -15.88 3.49
N PHE A 300 8.51 -15.38 2.98
CA PHE A 300 9.01 -15.64 1.62
C PHE A 300 10.12 -16.71 1.67
N SER A 301 10.04 -17.75 0.85
CA SER A 301 11.07 -18.82 0.87
C SER A 301 12.35 -18.41 0.17
N SER A 302 12.21 -17.46 -0.75
CA SER A 302 13.31 -16.99 -1.58
C SER A 302 13.06 -15.55 -2.00
N LYS A 303 14.15 -14.87 -2.37
CA LYS A 303 14.11 -13.59 -3.08
C LYS A 303 13.18 -13.61 -4.30
N LYS A 304 13.10 -14.75 -5.03
CA LYS A 304 12.19 -14.90 -6.18
C LYS A 304 10.72 -14.80 -5.76
N SER A 305 10.33 -15.41 -4.63
CA SER A 305 8.96 -15.33 -4.13
C SER A 305 8.55 -13.91 -3.70
N LEU A 306 9.48 -13.11 -3.14
CA LEU A 306 9.24 -11.69 -2.84
C LEU A 306 9.06 -10.86 -4.12
N ILE A 307 9.89 -11.11 -5.14
CA ILE A 307 9.80 -10.44 -6.44
C ILE A 307 8.47 -10.76 -7.14
N ALA A 308 8.03 -12.02 -7.10
CA ALA A 308 6.74 -12.45 -7.63
C ALA A 308 5.58 -11.78 -6.87
N PHE A 309 5.66 -11.70 -5.53
CA PHE A 309 4.69 -10.96 -4.71
C PHE A 309 4.64 -9.47 -5.06
N ALA A 310 5.78 -8.85 -5.39
CA ALA A 310 5.82 -7.48 -5.90
C ALA A 310 5.25 -7.37 -7.33
N GLY A 311 5.13 -8.46 -8.08
CA GLY A 311 4.59 -8.45 -9.45
C GLY A 311 5.49 -7.74 -10.47
N ILE A 312 6.80 -7.71 -10.21
CA ILE A 312 7.82 -7.07 -11.08
C ILE A 312 8.68 -8.07 -11.84
N GLU A 313 8.36 -9.37 -11.78
CA GLU A 313 9.02 -10.35 -12.63
C GLU A 313 8.58 -10.19 -14.09
N PRO A 314 9.48 -10.40 -15.05
CA PRO A 314 9.11 -10.52 -16.45
C PRO A 314 8.12 -11.68 -16.63
N GLN A 315 7.08 -11.50 -17.45
CA GLN A 315 6.22 -12.62 -17.80
C GLN A 315 6.97 -13.66 -18.66
N PRO A 316 6.76 -14.98 -18.44
CA PRO A 316 7.32 -16.01 -19.33
C PRO A 316 6.81 -15.84 -20.77
N ASN A 317 7.73 -15.94 -21.74
CA ASN A 317 7.44 -15.77 -23.16
C ASN A 317 7.07 -17.08 -23.88
N ASP A 318 7.03 -18.22 -23.19
CA ASP A 318 6.91 -19.52 -23.84
C ASP A 318 5.44 -19.92 -24.08
N SER A 319 4.85 -19.30 -25.10
CA SER A 319 3.78 -19.93 -25.88
C SER A 319 4.34 -20.24 -27.27
N GLY A 320 4.51 -21.52 -27.58
CA GLY A 320 5.33 -22.08 -28.67
C GLY A 320 5.01 -21.69 -30.12
N LYS A 321 4.35 -20.56 -30.38
CA LYS A 321 4.14 -20.00 -31.72
C LYS A 321 4.41 -18.49 -31.85
N VAL A 322 4.76 -17.77 -30.79
CA VAL A 322 5.01 -16.31 -30.86
C VAL A 322 6.25 -15.93 -30.06
N VAL A 323 7.39 -15.83 -30.75
CA VAL A 323 8.61 -15.17 -30.25
C VAL A 323 8.48 -13.69 -30.62
N GLY A 324 8.49 -12.78 -29.65
CA GLY A 324 8.74 -11.36 -29.93
C GLY A 324 7.84 -10.31 -29.28
N ASN A 325 6.83 -10.66 -28.49
CA ASN A 325 6.10 -9.63 -27.73
C ASN A 325 6.64 -9.54 -26.30
N ASP A 326 7.31 -8.42 -25.97
CA ASP A 326 7.65 -8.03 -24.60
C ASP A 326 6.37 -7.94 -23.76
N LYS A 327 5.96 -9.03 -23.11
CA LYS A 327 4.73 -9.09 -22.29
C LYS A 327 4.80 -8.27 -20.99
N GLY A 328 5.84 -7.44 -20.82
CA GLY A 328 6.03 -6.59 -19.67
C GLY A 328 6.17 -7.38 -18.36
N ILE A 329 5.96 -6.70 -17.24
CA ILE A 329 5.96 -7.34 -15.92
C ILE A 329 4.61 -8.00 -15.62
N SER A 330 4.61 -9.04 -14.77
CA SER A 330 3.42 -9.81 -14.38
C SER A 330 2.24 -8.93 -13.90
N LYS A 331 2.49 -7.84 -13.16
CA LYS A 331 1.48 -6.93 -12.55
C LYS A 331 0.46 -7.61 -11.61
N VAL A 332 0.44 -8.94 -11.48
CA VAL A 332 -0.43 -9.73 -10.60
C VAL A 332 -0.15 -9.44 -9.11
N GLY A 333 1.10 -9.13 -8.77
CA GLY A 333 1.51 -8.79 -7.40
C GLY A 333 1.09 -7.40 -6.91
N SER A 334 1.52 -7.03 -5.70
CA SER A 334 1.13 -5.82 -4.99
C SER A 334 1.41 -4.53 -5.80
N ALA A 335 0.36 -3.89 -6.31
CA ALA A 335 0.46 -2.60 -6.99
C ALA A 335 1.02 -1.49 -6.09
N VAL A 336 0.74 -1.62 -4.79
CA VAL A 336 1.22 -0.71 -3.75
C VAL A 336 2.74 -0.83 -3.58
N LEU A 337 3.26 -2.06 -3.46
CA LEU A 337 4.69 -2.30 -3.38
C LEU A 337 5.42 -1.79 -4.63
N ARG A 338 4.85 -2.03 -5.81
CA ARG A 338 5.39 -1.52 -7.09
C ARG A 338 5.51 0.00 -7.10
N ARG A 339 4.49 0.70 -6.61
CA ARG A 339 4.52 2.17 -6.50
C ARG A 339 5.63 2.63 -5.57
N THR A 340 5.75 2.03 -4.38
CA THR A 340 6.81 2.38 -3.41
C THR A 340 8.20 2.15 -4.01
N LEU A 341 8.42 1.00 -4.65
CA LEU A 341 9.67 0.69 -5.34
C LEU A 341 9.99 1.68 -6.46
N PHE A 342 8.98 2.05 -7.26
CA PHE A 342 9.16 3.05 -8.32
C PHE A 342 9.63 4.39 -7.75
N LEU A 343 9.05 4.84 -6.63
CA LEU A 343 9.47 6.07 -5.96
C LEU A 343 10.91 6.00 -5.42
N ILE A 344 11.31 4.87 -4.83
CA ILE A 344 12.70 4.64 -4.39
C ILE A 344 13.65 4.75 -5.60
N MET A 345 13.30 4.12 -6.73
CA MET A 345 14.10 4.19 -7.95
C MET A 345 14.17 5.62 -8.52
N THR A 346 13.09 6.41 -8.39
CA THR A 346 13.09 7.82 -8.80
C THR A 346 14.06 8.63 -7.96
N VAL A 347 14.11 8.41 -6.64
CA VAL A 347 15.08 9.08 -5.76
C VAL A 347 16.51 8.73 -6.19
N ILE A 348 16.81 7.44 -6.35
CA ILE A 348 18.13 6.96 -6.81
C ILE A 348 18.52 7.61 -8.16
N LEU A 349 17.59 7.69 -9.11
CA LEU A 349 17.85 8.29 -10.41
C LEU A 349 18.08 9.81 -10.33
N GLN A 350 17.40 10.50 -9.42
CA GLN A 350 17.53 11.94 -9.24
C GLN A 350 18.84 12.32 -8.55
N THR A 351 19.29 11.53 -7.57
CA THR A 351 20.48 11.84 -6.78
C THR A 351 21.76 11.20 -7.32
N GLN A 352 21.65 10.20 -8.20
CA GLN A 352 22.75 9.56 -8.94
C GLN A 352 23.97 9.15 -8.07
N PRO A 353 23.78 8.36 -7.01
CA PRO A 353 24.88 7.93 -6.13
C PRO A 353 25.80 6.92 -6.85
N GLN A 354 27.01 7.35 -7.24
CA GLN A 354 27.89 6.54 -8.09
C GLN A 354 28.35 5.22 -7.44
N ASP A 355 28.50 5.19 -6.12
CA ASP A 355 28.96 4.01 -5.37
C ASP A 355 27.81 3.05 -4.98
N GLU A 356 26.56 3.39 -5.29
CA GLU A 356 25.42 2.60 -4.87
C GLU A 356 25.14 1.46 -5.88
N PRO A 357 25.08 0.19 -5.44
CA PRO A 357 24.96 -0.96 -6.34
C PRO A 357 23.71 -0.98 -7.23
N VAL A 358 22.56 -0.47 -6.76
CA VAL A 358 21.32 -0.39 -7.55
C VAL A 358 21.45 0.68 -8.63
N PHE A 359 22.04 1.84 -8.34
CA PHE A 359 22.31 2.90 -9.31
C PHE A 359 23.30 2.44 -10.37
N GLN A 360 24.41 1.80 -10.01
CA GLN A 360 25.35 1.25 -10.99
C GLN A 360 24.67 0.28 -11.96
N PHE A 361 23.76 -0.56 -11.46
CA PHE A 361 22.98 -1.45 -12.30
C PHE A 361 21.96 -0.71 -13.16
N MET A 362 21.28 0.30 -12.59
CA MET A 362 20.36 1.17 -13.32
C MET A 362 21.07 1.87 -14.47
N ASN A 363 22.26 2.42 -14.22
CA ASN A 363 23.07 3.12 -15.19
C ASN A 363 23.55 2.16 -16.30
N LYS A 364 23.98 0.95 -15.94
CA LYS A 364 24.29 -0.10 -16.92
C LYS A 364 23.08 -0.42 -17.82
N LYS A 365 21.88 -0.56 -17.26
CA LYS A 365 20.68 -0.82 -18.05
C LYS A 365 20.28 0.36 -18.95
N ARG A 366 20.58 1.60 -18.52
CA ARG A 366 20.43 2.79 -19.34
C ARG A 366 21.42 2.82 -20.50
N SER A 367 22.69 2.48 -20.27
CA SER A 367 23.71 2.43 -21.33
C SER A 367 23.44 1.31 -22.34
N GLU A 368 22.75 0.24 -21.94
CA GLU A 368 22.23 -0.81 -22.84
C GLU A 368 21.02 -0.35 -23.69
N GLY A 369 20.59 0.91 -23.60
CA GLY A 369 19.46 1.44 -24.38
C GLY A 369 18.08 0.97 -23.91
N LYS A 370 17.96 0.44 -22.69
CA LYS A 370 16.64 -0.02 -22.19
C LYS A 370 15.69 1.17 -21.97
N PRO A 371 14.38 1.02 -22.26
CA PRO A 371 13.39 2.07 -22.02
C PRO A 371 13.26 2.46 -20.54
N TYR A 372 12.82 3.70 -20.27
CA TYR A 372 12.65 4.27 -18.93
C TYR A 372 12.02 3.30 -17.91
N LYS A 373 10.82 2.80 -18.21
CA LYS A 373 10.08 1.92 -17.30
C LYS A 373 10.77 0.56 -17.10
N VAL A 374 11.53 0.09 -18.09
CA VAL A 374 12.19 -1.22 -18.05
C VAL A 374 13.38 -1.19 -17.09
N TYR A 375 14.29 -0.22 -17.21
CA TYR A 375 15.42 -0.16 -16.29
C TYR A 375 15.00 0.21 -14.87
N MET A 376 13.92 0.99 -14.70
CA MET A 376 13.36 1.30 -13.39
C MET A 376 12.89 0.02 -12.68
N MET A 377 12.11 -0.83 -13.35
CA MET A 377 11.62 -2.07 -12.76
C MET A 377 12.70 -3.15 -12.61
N ALA A 378 13.66 -3.22 -13.54
CA ALA A 378 14.82 -4.09 -13.40
C ALA A 378 15.67 -3.70 -12.19
N SER A 379 15.85 -2.40 -11.93
CA SER A 379 16.58 -1.89 -10.77
C SER A 379 15.80 -2.14 -9.48
N ALA A 380 14.48 -1.99 -9.49
CA ALA A 380 13.62 -2.38 -8.36
C ALA A 380 13.72 -3.88 -8.03
N ASN A 381 13.87 -4.74 -9.03
CA ASN A 381 14.14 -6.17 -8.82
C ASN A 381 15.50 -6.38 -8.14
N LYS A 382 16.57 -5.70 -8.60
CA LYS A 382 17.88 -5.74 -7.92
C LYS A 382 17.77 -5.26 -6.47
N PHE A 383 17.05 -4.16 -6.23
CA PHE A 383 16.79 -3.63 -4.90
C PHE A 383 16.11 -4.67 -3.99
N LEU A 384 15.03 -5.31 -4.44
CA LEU A 384 14.34 -6.34 -3.63
C LEU A 384 15.22 -7.54 -3.30
N ARG A 385 16.17 -7.91 -4.16
CA ARG A 385 17.14 -8.98 -3.86
C ARG A 385 18.07 -8.58 -2.73
N ILE A 386 18.53 -7.33 -2.71
CA ILE A 386 19.38 -6.78 -1.64
C ILE A 386 18.56 -6.67 -0.36
N TYR A 387 17.34 -6.13 -0.44
CA TYR A 387 16.41 -6.04 0.68
C TYR A 387 16.21 -7.40 1.34
N TYR A 388 15.82 -8.42 0.55
CA TYR A 388 15.56 -9.75 1.07
C TYR A 388 16.78 -10.32 1.79
N ALA A 389 17.98 -10.18 1.21
CA ALA A 389 19.19 -10.72 1.81
C ALA A 389 19.54 -10.02 3.15
N LYS A 390 19.53 -8.68 3.16
CA LYS A 390 19.89 -7.89 4.36
C LYS A 390 18.87 -8.07 5.48
N VAL A 391 17.58 -7.90 5.19
CA VAL A 391 16.52 -7.99 6.19
C VAL A 391 16.40 -9.40 6.74
N LYS A 392 16.53 -10.43 5.88
CA LYS A 392 16.50 -11.81 6.35
C LYS A 392 17.67 -12.14 7.30
N ALA A 393 18.87 -11.62 7.03
CA ALA A 393 20.02 -11.84 7.92
C ALA A 393 19.77 -11.29 9.34
N VAL A 394 19.17 -10.10 9.45
CA VAL A 394 18.77 -9.53 10.75
C VAL A 394 17.74 -10.42 11.45
N MET A 395 16.68 -10.79 10.73
CA MET A 395 15.60 -11.62 11.27
C MET A 395 16.03 -13.03 11.67
N ASP A 396 17.05 -13.59 11.01
CA ASP A 396 17.63 -14.90 11.34
C ASP A 396 18.57 -14.78 12.56
N SER A 397 19.26 -13.65 12.76
CA SER A 397 20.14 -13.42 13.93
C SER A 397 19.39 -13.28 15.26
N GLU A 398 18.17 -12.73 15.25
CA GLU A 398 17.33 -12.63 16.44
C GLU A 398 16.85 -13.99 16.97
N ARG A 399 16.82 -15.03 16.14
CA ARG A 399 16.43 -16.38 16.58
C ARG A 399 17.53 -17.11 17.34
N SER A 400 18.77 -16.63 17.26
CA SER A 400 19.94 -17.22 17.92
C SER A 400 20.25 -16.58 19.28
N GLN A 401 19.47 -15.58 19.67
CA GLN A 401 19.44 -14.96 21.00
C GLN A 401 18.15 -15.41 21.71
#